data_AF-A0A968Q413-F1
#
_entry.id   AF-A0A968Q413-F1
#
_cell.length_a   1.000
_cell.length_b   1.000
_cell.length_c   1.000
_cell.angle_alpha   90.00
_cell.angle_beta   90.00
_cell.angle_gamma   90.00
#
_symmetry.space_group_name_H-M   'P 1'
#
loop_
_entity.id
_entity.type
_entity.pdbx_description
1 polymer ?
#
loop_
_entity_poly.entity_id
_entity_poly.type
_entity_poly.pdbx_seq_one_letter_code
_entity_poly.pdbx_strand_id
1 'polypeptide(L)' 'MSVSVESKLYRLLHGDRDAADRLIGAIRVRNPDKSEQWCWDKAIFDLERDRH' A
#
# COMPACT_ATOMS: atom_id res chain seq x y z
N MET A 1 -10.47 -1.05 -18.18
CA MET A 1 -9.95 -0.09 -17.19
C MET A 1 -8.91 -0.81 -16.33
N SER A 2 -7.63 -0.44 -16.45
CA SER A 2 -6.58 -0.96 -15.56
C SER A 2 -6.85 -0.44 -14.15
N VAL A 3 -6.96 -1.32 -13.15
CA VAL A 3 -7.09 -0.91 -11.74
C VAL A 3 -5.71 -0.46 -11.29
N SER A 4 -5.55 0.82 -10.91
CA SER A 4 -4.29 1.29 -10.34
C SER A 4 -3.98 0.57 -9.02
N VAL A 5 -2.70 0.37 -8.74
CA VAL A 5 -2.25 -0.25 -7.48
C VAL A 5 -2.75 0.53 -6.26
N GLU A 6 -2.84 1.85 -6.38
CA GLU A 6 -3.44 2.74 -5.39
C GLU A 6 -4.92 2.40 -5.13
N SER A 7 -5.72 2.19 -6.19
CA SER A 7 -7.13 1.78 -6.07
C SER A 7 -7.28 0.42 -5.39
N LYS A 8 -6.32 -0.50 -5.60
CA LYS A 8 -6.30 -1.79 -4.91
C LYS A 8 -6.05 -1.61 -3.42
N LEU A 9 -5.08 -0.78 -3.04
CA LEU A 9 -4.80 -0.51 -1.62
C LEU A 9 -6.01 0.12 -0.91
N TYR A 10 -6.66 1.11 -1.52
CA TYR A 10 -7.87 1.71 -0.95
C TYR A 10 -8.99 0.69 -0.74
N ARG A 11 -9.18 -0.26 -1.67
CA ARG A 11 -10.18 -1.33 -1.50
C ARG A 11 -9.83 -2.26 -0.33
N LEU A 12 -8.55 -2.60 -0.16
CA LEU A 12 -8.07 -3.41 0.96
C LEU A 12 -8.22 -2.70 2.31
N LEU A 13 -8.25 -1.37 2.31
CA LEU A 13 -8.46 -0.52 3.49
C LEU A 13 -9.90 0.01 3.58
N HIS A 14 -10.85 -0.60 2.88
CA HIS A 14 -12.28 -0.22 2.95
C HIS A 14 -12.58 1.25 2.61
N GLY A 15 -11.73 1.86 1.77
CA GLY A 15 -11.83 3.26 1.35
C GLY A 15 -11.11 4.26 2.25
N ASP A 16 -10.44 3.81 3.31
CA ASP A 16 -9.67 4.67 4.21
C ASP A 16 -8.37 5.13 3.54
N ARG A 17 -8.43 6.34 2.94
CA ARG A 17 -7.29 6.97 2.27
C ARG A 17 -6.24 7.46 3.26
N ASP A 18 -6.65 7.95 4.42
CA ASP A 18 -5.72 8.43 5.45
C ASP A 18 -4.88 7.27 6.01
N ALA A 19 -5.48 6.09 6.17
CA ALA A 19 -4.76 4.88 6.54
C ALA A 19 -3.79 4.44 5.43
N ALA A 20 -4.18 4.52 4.16
CA ALA A 20 -3.33 4.19 3.02
C ALA A 20 -2.09 5.10 2.96
N ASP A 21 -2.28 6.41 3.08
CA ASP A 21 -1.18 7.39 3.05
C ASP A 21 -0.22 7.21 4.22
N ARG A 22 -0.76 6.96 5.42
CA ARG A 22 0.05 6.63 6.61
C ARG A 22 0.86 5.36 6.41
N LEU A 23 0.25 4.31 5.86
CA LEU A 23 0.91 3.03 5.60
C LEU A 23 2.05 3.18 4.59
N ILE A 24 1.77 3.84 3.46
CA ILE A 24 2.78 4.07 2.42
C ILE A 24 3.90 4.98 2.93
N GLY A 25 3.56 6.03 3.67
CA GLY A 25 4.54 6.91 4.32
C GLY A 25 5.46 6.14 5.26
N ALA A 26 4.91 5.26 6.10
CA ALA A 26 5.71 4.43 7.00
C ALA A 26 6.63 3.45 6.25
N ILE A 27 6.15 2.85 5.16
CA ILE A 27 6.96 1.93 4.33
C ILE A 27 8.10 2.68 3.65
N ARG A 28 7.85 3.88 3.10
CA ARG A 28 8.87 4.73 2.47
C ARG A 28 9.97 5.13 3.45
N VAL A 29 9.59 5.58 4.64
CA VAL A 29 10.54 5.98 5.69
C VAL A 29 11.44 4.81 6.10
N ARG A 30 10.91 3.58 6.15
CA ARG A 30 11.66 2.38 6.49
C ARG A 30 12.50 1.81 5.34
N ASN A 31 12.19 2.18 4.10
CA ASN A 31 12.82 1.64 2.89
C ASN A 31 13.19 2.77 1.91
N PRO A 32 14.11 3.68 2.29
CA PRO A 32 14.43 4.86 1.49
C PRO A 32 15.12 4.54 0.16
N ASP A 33 15.69 3.35 0.02
CA ASP A 33 16.34 2.85 -1.20
C ASP A 33 15.35 2.21 -2.20
N LYS A 34 14.10 2.03 -1.80
CA LYS A 34 13.08 1.37 -2.62
C LYS A 34 12.26 2.38 -3.41
N SER A 35 11.83 1.96 -4.60
CA SER A 35 10.96 2.78 -5.43
C SER A 35 9.58 2.94 -4.81
N GLU A 36 8.88 3.99 -5.23
CA GLU A 36 7.49 4.22 -4.85
C GLU A 36 6.60 3.01 -5.17
N GLN A 37 6.73 2.44 -6.38
CA GLN A 37 6.00 1.25 -6.81
C GLN A 37 6.23 0.07 -5.85
N TRP A 38 7.49 -0.17 -5.46
CA TRP A 38 7.82 -1.23 -4.51
C TRP A 38 7.11 -1.03 -3.16
N CYS A 39 7.01 0.22 -2.68
CA CYS A 39 6.31 0.53 -1.43
C CYS A 39 4.82 0.18 -1.50
N TRP A 40 4.19 0.47 -2.64
CA TRP A 40 2.79 0.12 -2.86
C TRP A 40 2.56 -1.38 -2.95
N ASP A 41 3.40 -2.09 -3.71
CA ASP A 41 3.31 -3.55 -3.85
C ASP A 41 3.53 -4.23 -2.48
N LYS A 42 4.47 -3.71 -1.69
CA LYS A 42 4.74 -4.19 -0.34
C LYS A 42 3.55 -4.00 0.60
N ALA A 43 2.91 -2.83 0.57
CA ALA A 43 1.71 -2.54 1.37
C ALA A 43 0.57 -3.51 1.07
N ILE A 44 0.31 -3.75 -0.21
CA ILE A 44 -0.73 -4.68 -0.68
C ILE A 44 -0.40 -6.10 -0.23
N PHE A 45 0.83 -6.56 -0.45
CA PHE A 45 1.27 -7.90 -0.04
C PHE A 45 1.13 -8.13 1.46
N ASP A 46 1.54 -7.16 2.29
CA ASP A 46 1.46 -7.27 3.75
C ASP A 46 0.00 -7.34 4.23
N LEU A 47 -0.91 -6.55 3.64
CA LEU A 47 -2.34 -6.58 3.96
C LEU A 47 -3.03 -7.87 3.49
N GLU A 48 -2.66 -8.40 2.33
CA GLU A 48 -3.19 -9.67 1.82
C GLU A 48 -2.73 -10.84 2.70
N ARG A 49 -1.48 -10.80 3.18
CA ARG A 49 -0.92 -11.81 4.09
C ARG A 49 -1.55 -11.77 5.48
N ASP A 50 -1.81 -10.58 6.05
CA ASP A 50 -2.42 -10.44 7.39
C ASP A 50 -3.86 -10.99 7.46
N ARG A 51 -4.50 -11.17 6.31
CA ARG A 51 -5.85 -11.72 6.19
C ARG A 51 -5.90 -13.26 6.09
N HIS A 52 -4.76 -13.97 6.19
CA HIS A 52 -4.65 -15.44 6.19
C HIS A 52 -4.05 -15.94 7.50
#